data_AF-A0A5K7X2T9-F1
#
_entry.id   AF-A0A5K7X2T9-F1
#
_cell.length_a   1.000
_cell.length_b   1.000
_cell.length_c   1.000
_cell.angle_alpha   90.00
_cell.angle_beta   90.00
_cell.angle_gamma   90.00
#
_symmetry.space_group_name_H-M   'P 1'
#
loop_
_entity.id
_entity.type
_entity.pdbx_description
1 polymer ?
#
loop_
_entity_poly.entity_id
_entity_poly.type
_entity_poly.pdbx_seq_one_letter_code
_entity_poly.pdbx_strand_id
1 'polypeptide(L)'
;MSERMTTIVSALVALGILGLGVTAQPTGEGDGVRVESLASDVRFQIEMSWRHDGRTRTARQAELEQTLAAFAKSPQSPADAQLLEQWLRAAVVASLPGESGKFPATPAFGKPVVVAELPATDSPVPAPPTAAAAKAPAAQPAQPPRDVTLKPNQAYTPPRAKEIRLTPRSHQAEASAQPEAPPKRIVAAKPVVPAPAPTSPPTSAPAEKPRVALAKETPRQAPPAPTPPVVAAAPQQRASENAQPLEQPPVMKPAAPAPAAVAERSTPAAAPAETQLNELTAPAKTVVEATPTPTTPVTPKVAAKPPVVPPAPAEPVTVNLAELNAQIRGYHEGLNEIDATIVARRGQLSEGEIARFVEQLEQLAAHRSFVRLYYDGLSKSERRFVAAPRALHETVELVRNELAAINAEEEDFLTSLEGAAEEDELTRRLDALTKDADQEDNEAPAAKGER
;
A
#
# COMPACT_ATOMS: atom_id res chain seq x y z
N MET A 1 19.38 17.55 39.82
CA MET A 1 20.39 16.78 39.06
C MET A 1 19.86 16.27 37.71
N SER A 2 18.54 16.28 37.49
CA SER A 2 17.86 15.74 36.30
C SER A 2 18.06 16.57 35.02
N GLU A 3 18.24 17.89 35.13
CA GLU A 3 18.32 18.80 33.96
C GLU A 3 19.52 18.56 33.05
N ARG A 4 20.64 18.05 33.58
CA ARG A 4 21.81 17.68 32.77
C ARG A 4 21.69 16.27 32.15
N MET A 5 20.76 15.43 32.63
CA MET A 5 20.45 14.15 31.99
C MET A 5 19.39 14.33 30.89
N THR A 6 18.42 15.25 31.03
CA THR A 6 17.41 15.50 29.99
C THR A 6 17.98 16.12 28.72
N THR A 7 19.05 16.92 28.81
CA THR A 7 19.76 17.43 27.61
C THR A 7 20.51 16.31 26.89
N ILE A 8 21.06 15.33 27.61
CA ILE A 8 21.71 14.16 27.04
C ILE A 8 20.67 13.18 26.46
N VAL A 9 19.49 13.03 27.10
CA VAL A 9 18.39 12.17 26.61
C VAL A 9 17.64 12.82 25.44
N SER A 10 17.46 14.14 25.41
CA SER A 10 16.82 14.83 24.28
C SER A 10 17.70 14.83 23.02
N ALA A 11 19.03 14.90 23.18
CA ALA A 11 19.96 14.63 22.09
C ALA A 11 19.91 13.14 21.64
N LEU A 12 19.70 12.19 22.57
CA LEU A 12 19.51 10.77 22.27
C LEU A 12 18.13 10.43 21.68
N VAL A 13 17.09 11.23 21.90
CA VAL A 13 15.74 11.05 21.32
C VAL A 13 15.62 11.71 19.95
N ALA A 14 16.32 12.82 19.69
CA ALA A 14 16.48 13.35 18.33
C ALA A 14 17.34 12.40 17.45
N LEU A 15 18.38 11.78 18.02
CA LEU A 15 19.05 10.62 17.40
C LEU A 15 18.18 9.35 17.40
N GLY A 16 17.19 9.28 18.28
CA GLY A 16 16.24 8.17 18.43
C GLY A 16 15.08 8.21 17.44
N ILE A 17 14.66 9.35 16.91
CA ILE A 17 13.62 9.41 15.86
C ILE A 17 14.25 9.20 14.47
N LEU A 18 15.51 9.59 14.28
CA LEU A 18 16.32 9.10 13.16
C LEU A 18 16.82 7.64 13.35
N GLY A 19 16.75 7.09 14.56
CA GLY A 19 17.21 5.74 14.91
C GLY A 19 16.12 4.66 15.08
N LEU A 20 14.88 5.03 15.45
CA LEU A 20 13.77 4.10 15.70
C LEU A 20 12.99 3.75 14.43
N GLY A 21 13.16 4.54 13.35
CA GLY A 21 12.80 4.13 11.98
C GLY A 21 13.83 3.16 11.33
N VAL A 22 14.87 2.76 12.07
CA VAL A 22 15.88 1.79 11.62
C VAL A 22 15.75 0.44 12.34
N THR A 23 15.09 0.34 13.51
CA THR A 23 15.14 -0.89 14.33
C THR A 23 13.87 -1.73 14.38
N ALA A 24 12.75 -1.30 13.80
CA ALA A 24 11.68 -2.21 13.42
C ALA A 24 11.90 -2.63 11.96
N GLN A 25 13.02 -3.30 11.69
CA GLN A 25 13.12 -4.13 10.49
C GLN A 25 12.10 -5.26 10.69
N PRO A 26 11.05 -5.39 9.86
CA PRO A 26 10.29 -6.62 9.82
C PRO A 26 11.29 -7.74 9.54
N THR A 27 11.64 -8.54 10.55
CA THR A 27 12.69 -9.58 10.49
C THR A 27 12.27 -10.79 9.64
N GLY A 28 11.25 -10.64 8.78
CA GLY A 28 10.70 -11.72 7.96
C GLY A 28 10.27 -11.32 6.55
N GLU A 29 10.27 -10.04 6.18
CA GLU A 29 10.10 -9.65 4.77
C GLU A 29 11.47 -9.69 4.10
N GLY A 30 11.59 -10.48 3.02
CA GLY A 30 12.86 -10.63 2.31
C GLY A 30 13.42 -9.27 1.90
N ASP A 31 14.74 -9.09 2.08
CA ASP A 31 15.46 -7.82 1.83
C ASP A 31 15.13 -7.19 0.46
N GLY A 32 14.74 -8.00 -0.52
CA GLY A 32 14.30 -7.54 -1.85
C GLY A 32 13.03 -6.67 -1.84
N VAL A 33 12.01 -7.02 -1.04
CA VAL A 33 10.73 -6.29 -1.00
C VAL A 33 10.95 -4.85 -0.48
N ARG A 34 11.84 -4.72 0.51
CA ARG A 34 12.17 -3.42 1.11
C ARG A 34 12.90 -2.48 0.15
N VAL A 35 13.87 -3.00 -0.60
CA VAL A 35 14.62 -2.23 -1.59
C VAL A 35 13.71 -1.75 -2.72
N GLU A 36 12.80 -2.60 -3.18
CA GLU A 36 11.84 -2.24 -4.23
C GLU A 36 10.86 -1.16 -3.78
N SER A 37 10.34 -1.27 -2.56
CA SER A 37 9.49 -0.25 -1.94
C SER A 37 10.19 1.11 -1.84
N LEU A 38 11.43 1.16 -1.33
CA LEU A 38 12.23 2.39 -1.25
C LEU A 38 12.54 2.97 -2.63
N ALA A 39 12.84 2.14 -3.63
CA ALA A 39 13.07 2.61 -5.00
C ALA A 39 11.80 3.22 -5.61
N SER A 40 10.63 2.65 -5.32
CA SER A 40 9.34 3.21 -5.72
C SER A 40 9.07 4.57 -5.06
N ASP A 41 9.33 4.69 -3.75
CA ASP A 41 9.18 5.96 -3.03
C ASP A 41 10.10 7.06 -3.58
N VAL A 42 11.37 6.75 -3.87
CA VAL A 42 12.28 7.71 -4.52
C VAL A 42 11.75 8.16 -5.89
N ARG A 43 11.21 7.25 -6.72
CA ARG A 43 10.61 7.62 -8.02
C ARG A 43 9.43 8.56 -7.84
N PHE A 44 8.54 8.24 -6.90
CA PHE A 44 7.38 9.08 -6.58
C PHE A 44 7.82 10.47 -6.12
N GLN A 45 8.79 10.55 -5.18
CA GLN A 45 9.31 11.83 -4.72
C GLN A 45 9.96 12.65 -5.84
N ILE A 46 10.74 12.02 -6.73
CA ILE A 46 11.31 12.70 -7.90
C ILE A 46 10.19 13.28 -8.79
N GLU A 47 9.14 12.51 -9.03
CA GLU A 47 8.00 12.94 -9.84
C GLU A 47 7.26 14.11 -9.19
N MET A 48 7.06 14.07 -7.87
CA MET A 48 6.34 15.10 -7.10
C MET A 48 7.14 16.39 -6.93
N SER A 49 8.42 16.32 -6.59
CA SER A 49 9.24 17.48 -6.26
C SER A 49 9.66 18.30 -7.47
N TRP A 50 9.80 17.67 -8.65
CA TRP A 50 10.25 18.33 -9.88
C TRP A 50 9.22 18.32 -11.01
N ARG A 51 7.92 18.40 -10.67
CA ARG A 51 6.82 18.50 -11.64
C ARG A 51 7.01 19.60 -12.70
N HIS A 52 7.64 20.71 -12.30
CA HIS A 52 7.85 21.88 -13.16
C HIS A 52 9.22 21.92 -13.85
N ASP A 53 10.20 21.12 -13.37
CA ASP A 53 11.54 21.05 -13.95
C ASP A 53 11.80 19.65 -14.51
N GLY A 54 11.29 19.43 -15.73
CA GLY A 54 11.41 18.15 -16.41
C GLY A 54 12.86 17.71 -16.64
N ARG A 55 13.81 18.65 -16.80
CA ARG A 55 15.21 18.31 -17.04
C ARG A 55 15.87 17.75 -15.79
N THR A 56 15.68 18.41 -14.64
CA THR A 56 16.20 17.92 -13.36
C THR A 56 15.54 16.60 -12.99
N ARG A 57 14.22 16.47 -13.19
CA ARG A 57 13.49 15.21 -12.99
C ARG A 57 14.09 14.05 -13.79
N THR A 58 14.29 14.22 -15.10
CA THR A 58 14.89 13.18 -15.96
C THR A 58 16.32 12.85 -15.55
N ALA A 59 17.13 13.84 -15.17
CA ALA A 59 18.50 13.60 -14.72
C ALA A 59 18.54 12.76 -13.42
N ARG A 60 17.65 13.07 -12.46
CA ARG A 60 17.54 12.34 -11.18
C ARG A 60 17.04 10.92 -11.37
N GLN A 61 16.05 10.73 -12.23
CA GLN A 61 15.55 9.41 -12.58
C GLN A 61 16.65 8.55 -13.23
N ALA A 62 17.45 9.13 -14.14
CA ALA A 62 18.57 8.43 -14.76
C ALA A 62 19.66 8.02 -13.74
N GLU A 63 19.93 8.86 -12.74
CA GLU A 63 20.89 8.56 -11.67
C GLU A 63 20.41 7.43 -10.74
N LEU A 64 19.10 7.40 -10.42
CA LEU A 64 18.47 6.28 -9.72
C LEU A 64 18.58 4.99 -10.53
N GLU A 65 18.20 5.02 -11.81
CA GLU A 65 18.26 3.85 -12.71
C GLU A 65 19.70 3.35 -12.88
N GLN A 66 20.67 4.25 -12.98
CA GLN A 66 22.09 3.91 -13.04
C GLN A 66 22.56 3.19 -11.77
N THR A 67 22.13 3.65 -10.60
CA THR A 67 22.51 3.04 -9.31
C THR A 67 21.88 1.66 -9.15
N LEU A 68 20.59 1.50 -9.49
CA LEU A 68 19.91 0.20 -9.50
C LEU A 68 20.55 -0.77 -10.50
N ALA A 69 20.97 -0.28 -11.68
CA ALA A 69 21.68 -1.11 -12.66
C ALA A 69 23.09 -1.51 -12.19
N ALA A 70 23.77 -0.67 -11.41
CA ALA A 70 25.06 -1.02 -10.79
C ALA A 70 24.89 -2.10 -9.71
N PHE A 71 23.84 -2.00 -8.89
CA PHE A 71 23.48 -3.03 -7.91
C PHE A 71 23.11 -4.36 -8.57
N ALA A 72 22.31 -4.33 -9.64
CA ALA A 72 21.94 -5.54 -10.39
C ALA A 72 23.14 -6.28 -11.02
N LYS A 73 24.27 -5.60 -11.21
CA LYS A 73 25.53 -6.19 -11.71
C LYS A 73 26.45 -6.67 -10.58
N SER A 74 26.14 -6.35 -9.33
CA SER A 74 26.93 -6.80 -8.18
C SER A 74 26.55 -8.24 -7.81
N PRO A 75 27.30 -8.89 -6.90
CA PRO A 75 26.94 -10.17 -6.31
C PRO A 75 25.59 -10.18 -5.57
N GLN A 76 24.93 -9.01 -5.41
CA GLN A 76 23.71 -8.82 -4.61
C GLN A 76 23.87 -9.38 -3.19
N SER A 77 25.07 -9.23 -2.63
CA SER A 77 25.34 -9.67 -1.27
C SER A 77 24.50 -8.88 -0.25
N PRO A 78 24.24 -9.41 0.95
CA PRO A 78 23.55 -8.64 2.00
C PRO A 78 24.21 -7.29 2.32
N ALA A 79 25.54 -7.21 2.17
CA ALA A 79 26.29 -5.96 2.32
C ALA A 79 25.97 -4.95 1.19
N ASP A 80 25.85 -5.40 -0.06
CA ASP A 80 25.44 -4.55 -1.17
C ASP A 80 23.99 -4.06 -1.01
N ALA A 81 23.10 -4.92 -0.51
CA ALA A 81 21.71 -4.57 -0.25
C ALA A 81 21.62 -3.46 0.82
N GLN A 82 22.40 -3.56 1.90
CA GLN A 82 22.49 -2.50 2.92
C GLN A 82 23.04 -1.18 2.36
N LEU A 83 24.06 -1.23 1.51
CA LEU A 83 24.59 -0.02 0.85
C LEU A 83 23.55 0.64 -0.06
N LEU A 84 22.80 -0.15 -0.82
CA LEU A 84 21.72 0.37 -1.65
C LEU A 84 20.59 0.95 -0.80
N GLU A 85 20.19 0.27 0.28
CA GLU A 85 19.14 0.75 1.18
C GLU A 85 19.52 2.10 1.81
N GLN A 86 20.77 2.22 2.29
CA GLN A 86 21.29 3.47 2.86
C GLN A 86 21.31 4.60 1.83
N TRP A 87 21.72 4.29 0.60
CA TRP A 87 21.73 5.26 -0.50
C TRP A 87 20.32 5.72 -0.87
N LEU A 88 19.35 4.80 -0.96
CA LEU A 88 17.95 5.11 -1.27
C LEU A 88 17.33 6.02 -0.19
N ARG A 89 17.54 5.72 1.09
CA ARG A 89 17.07 6.57 2.20
C ARG A 89 17.64 7.99 2.10
N ALA A 90 18.94 8.12 1.80
CA ALA A 90 19.56 9.43 1.61
C ALA A 90 19.04 10.14 0.35
N ALA A 91 18.71 9.41 -0.72
CA ALA A 91 18.09 9.97 -1.92
C ALA A 91 16.65 10.46 -1.67
N VAL A 92 15.86 9.80 -0.82
CA VAL A 92 14.54 10.30 -0.38
C VAL A 92 14.67 11.65 0.30
N VAL A 93 15.58 11.77 1.28
CA VAL A 93 15.83 13.03 2.01
C VAL A 93 16.25 14.15 1.05
N ALA A 94 17.20 13.85 0.15
CA ALA A 94 17.67 14.80 -0.87
C ALA A 94 16.61 15.19 -1.91
N SER A 95 15.49 14.45 -1.98
CA SER A 95 14.36 14.71 -2.87
C SER A 95 13.27 15.58 -2.26
N LEU A 96 13.39 15.95 -0.98
CA LEU A 96 12.41 16.80 -0.32
C LEU A 96 12.49 18.25 -0.84
N PRO A 97 11.33 18.93 -0.96
CA PRO A 97 11.28 20.30 -1.42
C PRO A 97 12.04 21.24 -0.47
N GLY A 98 12.97 22.02 -1.02
CA GLY A 98 13.79 22.98 -0.27
C GLY A 98 15.21 22.52 0.02
N GLU A 99 15.54 21.24 -0.15
CA GLU A 99 16.94 20.80 -0.13
C GLU A 99 17.65 21.11 -1.45
N SER A 100 18.93 21.47 -1.37
CA SER A 100 19.76 21.86 -2.53
C SER A 100 20.13 20.72 -3.48
N GLY A 101 19.48 19.55 -3.33
CA GLY A 101 19.07 18.73 -4.46
C GLY A 101 20.21 18.10 -5.25
N LYS A 102 21.16 17.43 -4.58
CA LYS A 102 22.08 16.46 -5.20
C LYS A 102 21.90 15.10 -4.54
N PHE A 103 21.72 14.08 -5.37
CA PHE A 103 21.71 12.71 -4.89
C PHE A 103 23.07 12.35 -4.27
N PRO A 104 23.06 11.45 -3.27
CA PRO A 104 24.30 10.88 -2.76
C PRO A 104 25.08 10.21 -3.89
N ALA A 105 26.42 10.23 -3.80
CA ALA A 105 27.26 9.56 -4.80
C ALA A 105 26.91 8.06 -4.85
N THR A 106 26.86 7.49 -6.05
CA THR A 106 26.58 6.06 -6.25
C THR A 106 27.59 5.21 -5.47
N PRO A 107 27.13 4.28 -4.60
CA PRO A 107 28.02 3.47 -3.80
C PRO A 107 28.78 2.47 -4.68
N ALA A 108 30.00 2.11 -4.25
CA ALA A 108 30.78 1.08 -4.89
C ALA A 108 30.31 -0.30 -4.40
N PHE A 109 29.48 -0.97 -5.19
CA PHE A 109 29.05 -2.34 -4.90
C PHE A 109 30.20 -3.34 -5.09
N GLY A 110 30.09 -4.49 -4.41
CA GLY A 110 31.00 -5.61 -4.56
C GLY A 110 31.19 -5.96 -6.04
N LYS A 111 32.43 -6.22 -6.45
CA LYS A 111 32.71 -6.78 -7.78
C LYS A 111 32.36 -8.26 -7.74
N PRO A 112 31.76 -8.83 -8.80
CA PRO A 112 31.64 -10.27 -8.93
C PRO A 112 33.05 -10.85 -8.79
N VAL A 113 33.28 -11.56 -7.68
CA VAL A 113 34.45 -12.41 -7.54
C VAL A 113 34.20 -13.50 -8.55
N VAL A 114 34.80 -13.35 -9.73
CA VAL A 114 34.98 -14.46 -10.64
C VAL A 114 35.81 -15.43 -9.82
N VAL A 115 35.15 -16.39 -9.18
CA VAL A 115 35.80 -17.49 -8.51
C VAL A 115 36.65 -18.09 -9.60
N ALA A 116 37.94 -17.77 -9.58
CA ALA A 116 38.90 -18.29 -10.53
C ALA A 116 38.76 -19.80 -10.37
N GLU A 117 38.14 -20.40 -11.38
CA GLU A 117 37.87 -21.82 -11.48
C GLU A 117 39.12 -22.52 -11.01
N LEU A 118 39.08 -23.09 -9.80
CA LEU A 118 40.25 -23.72 -9.21
C LEU A 118 40.75 -24.69 -10.28
N PRO A 119 42.02 -24.57 -10.73
CA PRO A 119 42.54 -25.49 -11.73
C PRO A 119 42.28 -26.88 -11.18
N ALA A 120 41.52 -27.67 -11.93
CA ALA A 120 41.06 -28.98 -11.51
C ALA A 120 42.26 -29.75 -10.96
N THR A 121 42.35 -29.85 -9.63
CA THR A 121 43.37 -30.66 -8.99
C THR A 121 42.95 -32.07 -9.27
N ASP A 122 43.60 -32.65 -10.27
CA ASP A 122 43.54 -34.04 -10.71
C ASP A 122 43.89 -34.94 -9.51
N SER A 123 42.93 -35.12 -8.60
CA SER A 123 43.03 -36.03 -7.47
C SER A 123 42.38 -37.34 -7.93
N PRO A 124 43.17 -38.43 -8.04
CA PRO A 124 42.66 -39.70 -8.51
C PRO A 124 41.57 -40.20 -7.57
N VAL A 125 40.37 -40.35 -8.12
CA VAL A 125 39.22 -40.99 -7.49
C VAL A 125 39.61 -42.41 -7.06
N PRO A 126 39.64 -42.74 -5.75
CA PRO A 126 39.70 -44.14 -5.33
C PRO A 126 38.38 -44.82 -5.72
N ALA A 127 38.51 -45.95 -6.40
CA ALA A 127 37.40 -46.75 -6.92
C ALA A 127 36.34 -47.06 -5.86
N PRO A 128 35.04 -46.89 -6.17
CA PRO A 128 33.97 -47.29 -5.25
C PRO A 128 33.89 -48.83 -5.14
N PRO A 129 33.72 -49.38 -3.92
CA PRO A 129 33.45 -50.80 -3.75
C PRO A 129 32.04 -51.14 -4.27
N THR A 130 32.00 -52.12 -5.17
CA THR A 130 30.81 -52.80 -5.67
C THR A 130 29.97 -53.35 -4.52
N ALA A 131 28.77 -52.81 -4.31
CA ALA A 131 27.76 -53.42 -3.45
C ALA A 131 26.37 -53.37 -4.09
N ALA A 132 25.95 -54.56 -4.51
CA ALA A 132 24.61 -55.13 -4.51
C ALA A 132 23.40 -54.23 -4.84
N ALA A 133 22.88 -54.52 -6.04
CA ALA A 133 21.50 -54.42 -6.49
C ALA A 133 20.42 -54.25 -5.41
N ALA A 134 19.75 -53.09 -5.45
CA ALA A 134 18.36 -52.94 -5.04
C ALA A 134 17.57 -52.31 -6.20
N LYS A 135 16.52 -53.02 -6.60
CA LYS A 135 15.63 -52.76 -7.72
C LYS A 135 14.81 -51.48 -7.44
N ALA A 136 15.03 -50.42 -8.23
CA ALA A 136 14.19 -49.22 -8.23
C ALA A 136 13.21 -49.25 -9.42
N PRO A 137 12.00 -48.67 -9.28
CA PRO A 137 10.93 -48.73 -10.28
C PRO A 137 11.20 -47.78 -11.46
N ALA A 138 10.70 -48.18 -12.63
CA ALA A 138 10.91 -47.51 -13.91
C ALA A 138 10.42 -46.04 -13.91
N ALA A 139 11.37 -45.11 -13.99
CA ALA A 139 11.11 -43.71 -14.31
C ALA A 139 10.95 -43.54 -15.83
N GLN A 140 9.90 -42.81 -16.22
CA GLN A 140 9.58 -42.47 -17.60
C GLN A 140 10.70 -41.62 -18.25
N PRO A 141 11.02 -41.83 -19.53
CA PRO A 141 12.00 -41.01 -20.23
C PRO A 141 11.45 -39.60 -20.48
N ALA A 142 12.17 -38.60 -19.95
CA ALA A 142 11.98 -37.20 -20.25
C ALA A 142 12.20 -36.94 -21.74
N GLN A 143 11.22 -36.31 -22.39
CA GLN A 143 11.36 -35.87 -23.78
C GLN A 143 12.35 -34.70 -23.87
N PRO A 144 13.23 -34.68 -24.89
CA PRO A 144 14.15 -33.57 -25.09
C PRO A 144 13.40 -32.28 -25.47
N PRO A 145 13.93 -31.11 -25.10
CA PRO A 145 13.34 -29.82 -25.45
C PRO A 145 13.29 -29.66 -26.98
N ARG A 146 12.11 -29.28 -27.50
CA ARG A 146 11.94 -28.99 -28.92
C ARG A 146 12.66 -27.69 -29.26
N ASP A 147 13.74 -27.81 -30.04
CA ASP A 147 14.34 -26.69 -30.75
C ASP A 147 13.33 -26.07 -31.71
N VAL A 148 12.81 -24.89 -31.37
CA VAL A 148 12.01 -24.08 -32.29
C VAL A 148 12.98 -23.30 -33.17
N THR A 149 13.35 -23.89 -34.31
CA THR A 149 14.12 -23.19 -35.34
C THR A 149 13.26 -22.07 -35.96
N LEU A 150 13.45 -20.84 -35.48
CA LEU A 150 12.90 -19.63 -36.09
C LEU A 150 13.62 -19.36 -37.42
N LYS A 151 12.86 -19.32 -38.52
CA LYS A 151 13.38 -19.03 -39.87
C LYS A 151 13.88 -17.58 -39.94
N PRO A 152 15.14 -17.33 -40.37
CA PRO A 152 15.66 -15.97 -40.52
C PRO A 152 15.17 -15.38 -41.85
N ASN A 153 13.99 -14.72 -41.83
CA ASN A 153 13.52 -13.69 -42.79
C ASN A 153 12.02 -13.37 -42.70
N GLN A 154 11.32 -13.73 -41.61
CA GLN A 154 9.95 -13.21 -41.45
C GLN A 154 10.00 -11.76 -40.96
N ALA A 155 9.79 -10.83 -41.89
CA ALA A 155 9.56 -9.43 -41.58
C ALA A 155 8.30 -9.31 -40.71
N TYR A 156 8.51 -8.99 -39.44
CA TYR A 156 7.46 -8.68 -38.49
C TYR A 156 6.67 -7.47 -39.03
N THR A 157 5.44 -7.72 -39.47
CA THR A 157 4.51 -6.65 -39.82
C THR A 157 3.67 -6.40 -38.57
N PRO A 158 3.86 -5.27 -37.86
CA PRO A 158 3.08 -5.00 -36.66
C PRO A 158 1.59 -4.95 -37.01
N PRO A 159 0.70 -5.50 -36.17
CA PRO A 159 -0.73 -5.36 -36.37
C PRO A 159 -1.08 -3.88 -36.38
N ARG A 160 -1.74 -3.43 -37.46
CA ARG A 160 -2.25 -2.06 -37.58
C ARG A 160 -3.03 -1.69 -36.33
N ALA A 161 -2.49 -0.74 -35.56
CA ALA A 161 -3.22 -0.05 -34.51
C ALA A 161 -4.51 0.48 -35.12
N LYS A 162 -5.65 -0.01 -34.63
CA LYS A 162 -6.95 0.56 -34.97
C LYS A 162 -6.92 1.99 -34.45
N GLU A 163 -7.00 2.97 -35.35
CA GLU A 163 -7.18 4.38 -35.01
C GLU A 163 -8.45 4.52 -34.16
N ILE A 164 -8.27 4.66 -32.86
CA ILE A 164 -9.32 5.12 -31.97
C ILE A 164 -9.44 6.61 -32.24
N ARG A 165 -10.42 6.99 -33.09
CA ARG A 165 -10.85 8.39 -33.22
C ARG A 165 -11.47 8.83 -31.90
N LEU A 166 -10.65 9.40 -31.03
CA LEU A 166 -11.13 10.19 -29.90
C LEU A 166 -11.82 11.43 -30.48
N THR A 167 -13.16 11.41 -30.50
CA THR A 167 -13.94 12.62 -30.70
C THR A 167 -13.76 13.51 -29.46
N PRO A 168 -13.29 14.76 -29.61
CA PRO A 168 -13.18 15.68 -28.49
C PRO A 168 -14.59 15.99 -27.96
N ARG A 169 -14.88 15.52 -26.74
CA ARG A 169 -16.08 15.89 -25.99
C ARG A 169 -16.00 17.38 -25.70
N SER A 170 -16.74 18.17 -26.47
CA SER A 170 -16.86 19.61 -26.26
C SER A 170 -17.45 19.85 -24.88
N HIS A 171 -16.70 20.53 -24.01
CA HIS A 171 -17.21 21.09 -22.77
C HIS A 171 -18.24 22.16 -23.15
N GLN A 172 -19.52 21.78 -23.12
CA GLN A 172 -20.61 22.73 -23.21
C GLN A 172 -20.61 23.54 -21.91
N ALA A 173 -20.26 24.82 -22.06
CA ALA A 173 -20.29 25.81 -21.01
C ALA A 173 -21.73 25.92 -20.47
N GLU A 174 -21.94 25.43 -19.26
CA GLU A 174 -23.15 25.70 -18.47
C GLU A 174 -22.94 27.02 -17.72
N ALA A 175 -23.08 28.12 -18.46
CA ALA A 175 -23.15 29.47 -17.92
C ALA A 175 -24.52 30.04 -18.26
N SER A 176 -25.47 29.94 -17.33
CA SER A 176 -26.53 30.93 -17.07
C SER A 176 -27.50 30.42 -16.00
N ALA A 177 -27.32 30.88 -14.76
CA ALA A 177 -28.42 31.03 -13.82
C ALA A 177 -28.21 32.33 -13.03
N GLN A 178 -29.31 33.05 -12.93
CA GLN A 178 -29.49 34.47 -12.68
C GLN A 178 -29.44 34.80 -11.18
N PRO A 179 -29.08 36.03 -10.76
CA PRO A 179 -28.95 36.39 -9.35
C PRO A 179 -30.32 36.55 -8.68
N GLU A 180 -30.60 35.72 -7.67
CA GLU A 180 -31.73 35.90 -6.75
C GLU A 180 -31.43 36.99 -5.71
N ALA A 181 -32.47 37.77 -5.42
CA ALA A 181 -32.49 38.97 -4.60
C ALA A 181 -32.19 38.72 -3.09
N PRO A 182 -31.72 39.75 -2.35
CA PRO A 182 -31.41 39.60 -0.93
C PRO A 182 -32.68 39.45 -0.07
N PRO A 183 -32.67 38.59 0.97
CA PRO A 183 -33.80 38.45 1.88
C PRO A 183 -33.96 39.66 2.78
N LYS A 184 -35.22 40.06 2.95
CA LYS A 184 -35.69 41.15 3.81
C LYS A 184 -35.40 40.84 5.28
N ARG A 185 -34.81 41.83 5.92
CA ARG A 185 -34.68 42.08 7.37
C ARG A 185 -36.01 41.83 8.10
N ILE A 186 -36.11 40.72 8.84
CA ILE A 186 -37.19 40.51 9.82
C ILE A 186 -36.74 41.08 11.16
N VAL A 187 -37.61 41.93 11.69
CA VAL A 187 -37.45 42.73 12.90
C VAL A 187 -37.67 41.86 14.15
N ALA A 188 -36.92 42.20 15.20
CA ALA A 188 -36.92 41.60 16.53
C ALA A 188 -38.31 41.37 17.14
N ALA A 189 -38.48 40.21 17.78
CA ALA A 189 -39.51 39.97 18.78
C ALA A 189 -38.88 39.41 20.07
N LYS A 190 -39.33 39.97 21.19
CA LYS A 190 -38.88 39.76 22.58
C LYS A 190 -38.99 38.31 23.06
N PRO A 191 -38.16 37.89 24.04
CA PRO A 191 -38.32 36.63 24.77
C PRO A 191 -39.37 36.76 25.88
N VAL A 192 -40.29 35.80 25.97
CA VAL A 192 -41.21 35.60 27.09
C VAL A 192 -40.96 34.22 27.66
N VAL A 193 -40.61 34.19 28.95
CA VAL A 193 -40.46 33.02 29.82
C VAL A 193 -41.85 32.49 30.18
N PRO A 194 -42.05 31.15 30.27
CA PRO A 194 -42.50 30.61 31.57
C PRO A 194 -41.95 29.21 31.92
N ALA A 195 -41.78 28.99 33.23
CA ALA A 195 -41.59 27.70 33.90
C ALA A 195 -42.98 27.08 34.29
N PRO A 196 -43.06 26.05 35.14
CA PRO A 196 -42.82 24.62 34.88
C PRO A 196 -44.11 23.75 35.03
N ALA A 197 -43.94 22.42 34.87
CA ALA A 197 -44.91 21.31 34.83
C ALA A 197 -46.04 21.27 35.89
N PRO A 198 -47.05 20.38 35.73
CA PRO A 198 -46.98 19.10 36.47
C PRO A 198 -47.67 17.86 35.83
N THR A 199 -47.16 16.68 36.25
CA THR A 199 -47.78 15.36 36.55
C THR A 199 -48.88 14.69 35.68
N SER A 200 -48.61 13.40 35.41
CA SER A 200 -49.35 12.22 34.86
C SER A 200 -50.73 11.88 35.50
N PRO A 201 -51.44 10.72 35.27
CA PRO A 201 -51.24 9.55 34.36
C PRO A 201 -52.58 9.03 33.70
N PRO A 202 -52.91 7.71 33.57
CA PRO A 202 -53.09 6.97 32.30
C PRO A 202 -54.54 6.47 32.04
N THR A 203 -54.88 5.96 30.84
CA THR A 203 -55.98 4.97 30.64
C THR A 203 -56.00 4.37 29.21
N SER A 204 -55.96 3.03 29.19
CA SER A 204 -56.56 2.01 28.31
C SER A 204 -56.79 2.21 26.79
N ALA A 205 -56.40 1.16 26.08
CA ALA A 205 -56.79 0.72 24.72
C ALA A 205 -58.30 0.33 24.61
N PRO A 206 -58.80 -0.36 23.55
CA PRO A 206 -58.31 -0.62 22.18
C PRO A 206 -59.38 -0.42 21.05
N ALA A 207 -58.94 -0.68 19.81
CA ALA A 207 -59.71 -1.12 18.62
C ALA A 207 -60.55 -0.11 17.82
N GLU A 208 -60.19 0.10 16.54
CA GLU A 208 -61.10 -0.13 15.41
C GLU A 208 -60.40 -0.01 14.04
N LYS A 209 -60.74 -0.94 13.13
CA LYS A 209 -60.41 -0.90 11.69
C LYS A 209 -61.23 0.20 11.01
N PRO A 210 -60.72 0.83 9.94
CA PRO A 210 -61.43 0.71 8.66
C PRO A 210 -60.47 0.59 7.46
N ARG A 211 -60.70 -0.33 6.52
CA ARG A 211 -61.64 -0.27 5.37
C ARG A 211 -61.16 0.67 4.25
N VAL A 212 -60.48 0.04 3.28
CA VAL A 212 -60.46 0.27 1.83
C VAL A 212 -61.12 1.57 1.33
N ALA A 213 -60.30 2.46 0.77
CA ALA A 213 -60.75 3.47 -0.18
C ALA A 213 -59.86 3.44 -1.44
N LEU A 214 -60.53 3.08 -2.52
CA LEU A 214 -60.11 3.01 -3.92
C LEU A 214 -59.72 4.40 -4.43
N ALA A 215 -58.43 4.64 -4.68
CA ALA A 215 -57.95 5.88 -5.28
C ALA A 215 -58.05 5.79 -6.81
N LYS A 216 -58.81 6.73 -7.38
CA LYS A 216 -59.01 6.95 -8.82
C LYS A 216 -57.69 7.24 -9.53
N GLU A 217 -57.46 6.51 -10.63
CA GLU A 217 -56.47 6.83 -11.65
C GLU A 217 -56.71 8.24 -12.21
N THR A 218 -55.65 9.05 -12.22
CA THR A 218 -55.57 10.32 -12.92
C THR A 218 -54.82 10.08 -14.25
N PRO A 219 -55.35 10.50 -15.41
CA PRO A 219 -54.66 10.29 -16.69
C PRO A 219 -53.36 11.11 -16.75
N ARG A 220 -52.23 10.43 -16.95
CA ARG A 220 -50.94 11.06 -17.27
C ARG A 220 -51.02 11.74 -18.63
N GLN A 221 -50.82 13.05 -18.63
CA GLN A 221 -50.63 13.89 -19.82
C GLN A 221 -49.26 13.56 -20.44
N ALA A 222 -49.25 13.15 -21.71
CA ALA A 222 -48.04 12.84 -22.46
C ALA A 222 -47.19 14.10 -22.71
N PRO A 223 -45.85 14.03 -22.63
CA PRO A 223 -44.99 15.14 -23.00
C PRO A 223 -44.95 15.33 -24.53
N PRO A 224 -44.90 16.56 -25.05
CA PRO A 224 -44.79 16.83 -26.48
C PRO A 224 -43.42 16.43 -27.03
N ALA A 225 -43.43 15.86 -28.24
CA ALA A 225 -42.27 15.40 -28.98
C ALA A 225 -41.30 16.54 -29.35
N PRO A 226 -39.98 16.32 -29.34
CA PRO A 226 -39.01 17.29 -29.83
C PRO A 226 -38.99 17.32 -31.36
N THR A 227 -39.20 18.51 -31.93
CA THR A 227 -38.96 18.83 -33.34
C THR A 227 -37.47 18.76 -33.70
N PRO A 228 -37.10 18.22 -34.87
CA PRO A 228 -35.72 18.20 -35.34
C PRO A 228 -35.25 19.58 -35.84
N PRO A 229 -34.00 19.99 -35.58
CA PRO A 229 -33.47 21.24 -36.13
C PRO A 229 -33.13 21.10 -37.61
N VAL A 230 -33.50 22.15 -38.35
CA VAL A 230 -33.22 22.42 -39.75
C VAL A 230 -31.72 22.57 -39.97
N VAL A 231 -31.15 21.74 -40.86
CA VAL A 231 -29.75 21.85 -41.32
C VAL A 231 -29.67 22.99 -42.32
N ALA A 232 -29.01 24.08 -41.93
CA ALA A 232 -28.64 25.18 -42.80
C ALA A 232 -27.14 25.17 -43.09
N ALA A 233 -26.84 25.12 -44.39
CA ALA A 233 -25.71 25.73 -45.11
C ALA A 233 -24.27 25.59 -44.58
N ALA A 234 -23.44 25.00 -45.45
CA ALA A 234 -21.98 25.01 -45.45
C ALA A 234 -21.35 26.42 -45.37
N PRO A 235 -20.06 26.49 -45.00
CA PRO A 235 -19.12 27.03 -46.00
C PRO A 235 -17.83 26.22 -46.16
N GLN A 236 -17.38 26.19 -47.42
CA GLN A 236 -16.05 25.82 -47.89
C GLN A 236 -14.96 26.69 -47.24
N GLN A 237 -13.84 26.07 -46.86
CA GLN A 237 -12.50 26.66 -46.80
C GLN A 237 -11.51 25.51 -46.49
N ARG A 238 -10.27 25.46 -46.97
CA ARG A 238 -9.59 25.94 -48.17
C ARG A 238 -8.32 25.08 -48.22
N ALA A 239 -7.90 24.66 -49.41
CA ALA A 239 -6.64 23.94 -49.59
C ALA A 239 -5.44 24.79 -49.16
N SER A 240 -4.47 24.13 -48.53
CA SER A 240 -3.05 24.50 -48.44
C SER A 240 -2.35 23.16 -48.24
N GLU A 241 -1.82 22.47 -49.25
CA GLU A 241 -0.71 22.87 -50.11
C GLU A 241 0.36 23.63 -49.33
N ASN A 242 1.22 22.88 -48.63
CA ASN A 242 2.55 23.37 -48.35
C ASN A 242 3.58 22.26 -48.52
N ALA A 243 4.58 22.57 -49.32
CA ALA A 243 5.63 21.71 -49.82
C ALA A 243 6.71 21.44 -48.76
N GLN A 244 7.44 20.33 -48.97
CA GLN A 244 8.73 20.04 -48.35
C GLN A 244 9.79 21.11 -48.72
N PRO A 245 10.93 21.20 -48.02
CA PRO A 245 12.07 20.35 -48.42
C PRO A 245 12.99 19.87 -47.29
N LEU A 246 13.85 18.91 -47.67
CA LEU A 246 14.89 18.24 -46.91
C LEU A 246 15.88 19.20 -46.20
N GLU A 247 16.31 18.85 -44.99
CA GLU A 247 17.70 19.04 -44.55
C GLU A 247 18.19 17.81 -43.77
N GLN A 248 19.21 17.16 -44.33
CA GLN A 248 20.02 16.15 -43.68
C GLN A 248 21.15 16.85 -42.90
N PRO A 249 21.41 16.53 -41.63
CA PRO A 249 22.64 16.95 -40.97
C PRO A 249 23.83 16.05 -41.36
N PRO A 250 25.05 16.60 -41.43
CA PRO A 250 26.23 15.92 -41.94
C PRO A 250 26.81 14.86 -40.98
N VAL A 251 27.28 13.77 -41.59
CA VAL A 251 28.05 12.69 -40.98
C VAL A 251 29.41 13.22 -40.50
N MET A 252 29.60 13.35 -39.19
CA MET A 252 30.93 13.56 -38.60
C MET A 252 31.65 12.22 -38.40
N LYS A 253 32.83 12.16 -39.01
CA LYS A 253 33.84 11.10 -39.02
C LYS A 253 34.45 10.89 -37.62
N PRO A 254 34.50 9.66 -37.07
CA PRO A 254 35.24 9.40 -35.84
C PRO A 254 36.75 9.39 -36.11
N ALA A 255 37.47 10.27 -35.42
CA ALA A 255 38.92 10.24 -35.33
C ALA A 255 39.35 9.21 -34.29
N ALA A 256 40.24 8.30 -34.68
CA ALA A 256 40.88 7.33 -33.81
C ALA A 256 41.85 8.02 -32.83
N PRO A 257 41.86 7.67 -31.53
CA PRO A 257 42.98 7.96 -30.66
C PRO A 257 43.96 6.77 -30.59
N ALA A 258 45.23 7.12 -30.75
CA ALA A 258 46.41 6.27 -30.61
C ALA A 258 46.67 5.86 -29.15
N PRO A 259 47.47 4.79 -28.91
CA PRO A 259 47.74 4.25 -27.58
C PRO A 259 48.88 5.02 -26.89
N ALA A 260 48.63 5.41 -25.64
CA ALA A 260 49.63 5.77 -24.64
C ALA A 260 49.21 5.11 -23.33
N ALA A 261 50.05 4.70 -22.40
CA ALA A 261 51.48 4.47 -22.33
C ALA A 261 51.64 3.64 -21.05
N VAL A 262 52.56 2.68 -21.09
CA VAL A 262 52.93 1.82 -19.95
C VAL A 262 53.51 2.70 -18.84
N ALA A 263 52.96 2.58 -17.62
CA ALA A 263 53.60 3.03 -16.40
C ALA A 263 53.51 1.93 -15.34
N GLU A 264 54.59 1.17 -15.25
CA GLU A 264 54.98 0.42 -14.06
C GLU A 264 55.08 1.37 -12.86
N ARG A 265 54.61 0.95 -11.68
CA ARG A 265 55.41 0.89 -10.45
C ARG A 265 54.60 0.58 -9.18
N SER A 266 55.21 -0.31 -8.40
CA SER A 266 55.23 -0.35 -6.94
C SER A 266 54.02 -0.94 -6.21
N THR A 267 54.09 -2.27 -6.07
CA THR A 267 53.67 -2.98 -4.86
C THR A 267 54.46 -2.50 -3.64
N PRO A 268 53.79 -2.36 -2.48
CA PRO A 268 54.40 -2.71 -1.20
C PRO A 268 53.71 -3.96 -0.63
N ALA A 269 54.56 -4.91 -0.27
CA ALA A 269 54.25 -6.12 0.44
C ALA A 269 53.92 -5.87 1.93
N ALA A 270 53.30 -6.90 2.52
CA ALA A 270 53.31 -7.29 3.93
C ALA A 270 52.30 -6.62 4.89
N ALA A 271 51.26 -7.37 5.27
CA ALA A 271 51.16 -8.06 6.57
C ALA A 271 49.82 -8.83 6.69
N PRO A 272 49.79 -10.09 7.19
CA PRO A 272 48.55 -10.80 7.47
C PRO A 272 48.07 -10.46 8.89
N ALA A 273 46.80 -10.06 9.02
CA ALA A 273 46.11 -9.98 10.31
C ALA A 273 45.39 -11.31 10.58
N GLU A 274 45.55 -11.77 11.82
CA GLU A 274 45.11 -13.04 12.37
C GLU A 274 43.58 -13.26 12.23
N THR A 275 43.21 -14.40 11.66
CA THR A 275 41.86 -14.95 11.70
C THR A 275 41.57 -15.44 13.12
N GLN A 276 40.79 -14.69 13.89
CA GLN A 276 40.16 -15.23 15.10
C GLN A 276 38.95 -16.08 14.69
N LEU A 277 39.11 -17.39 14.87
CA LEU A 277 38.05 -18.38 14.88
C LEU A 277 37.10 -18.07 16.05
N ASN A 278 35.91 -17.54 15.76
CA ASN A 278 34.83 -17.51 16.75
C ASN A 278 34.03 -18.80 16.62
N GLU A 279 34.24 -19.65 17.61
CA GLU A 279 33.62 -20.94 17.85
C GLU A 279 32.12 -20.78 18.12
N LEU A 280 31.31 -21.37 17.24
CA LEU A 280 29.85 -21.34 17.29
C LEU A 280 29.37 -22.45 18.24
N THR A 281 29.17 -22.13 19.52
CA THR A 281 28.61 -23.08 20.50
C THR A 281 27.07 -23.03 20.47
N ALA A 282 26.43 -24.17 20.21
CA ALA A 282 24.98 -24.34 20.24
C ALA A 282 24.42 -24.29 21.68
N PRO A 283 23.21 -23.73 21.92
CA PRO A 283 22.60 -23.78 23.24
C PRO A 283 21.95 -25.15 23.49
N ALA A 284 22.52 -25.88 24.44
CA ALA A 284 21.92 -27.08 25.02
C ALA A 284 20.67 -26.71 25.84
N LYS A 285 19.57 -27.42 25.59
CA LYS A 285 18.36 -27.42 26.42
C LYS A 285 18.67 -28.09 27.76
N THR A 286 18.79 -27.31 28.82
CA THR A 286 18.81 -27.84 30.19
C THR A 286 17.43 -27.67 30.81
N VAL A 287 16.71 -28.79 30.89
CA VAL A 287 15.52 -28.96 31.72
C VAL A 287 16.02 -29.06 33.17
N VAL A 288 15.71 -28.08 34.01
CA VAL A 288 15.92 -28.17 35.46
C VAL A 288 14.55 -28.19 36.13
N GLU A 289 14.17 -29.39 36.55
CA GLU A 289 13.09 -29.69 37.49
C GLU A 289 13.56 -29.24 38.88
N ALA A 290 12.92 -28.19 39.42
CA ALA A 290 13.26 -27.63 40.73
C ALA A 290 12.29 -28.16 41.79
N THR A 291 12.78 -29.09 42.59
CA THR A 291 12.19 -29.56 43.85
C THR A 291 12.25 -28.44 44.91
N PRO A 292 11.14 -28.06 45.57
CA PRO A 292 11.18 -27.07 46.64
C PRO A 292 11.69 -27.71 47.94
N THR A 293 12.82 -27.22 48.45
CA THR A 293 13.31 -27.55 49.80
C THR A 293 12.92 -26.42 50.76
N PRO A 294 12.26 -26.70 51.90
CA PRO A 294 11.87 -25.68 52.87
C PRO A 294 13.08 -25.20 53.66
N THR A 295 13.49 -23.94 53.45
CA THR A 295 14.55 -23.29 54.22
C THR A 295 13.95 -22.39 55.31
N THR A 296 14.50 -22.57 56.51
CA THR A 296 14.20 -21.97 57.81
C THR A 296 14.12 -20.43 57.79
N PRO A 297 13.23 -19.81 58.59
CA PRO A 297 13.07 -18.36 58.64
C PRO A 297 14.27 -17.67 59.32
N VAL A 298 15.08 -16.97 58.53
CA VAL A 298 16.05 -16.00 59.04
C VAL A 298 15.35 -14.65 59.10
N THR A 299 15.12 -14.16 60.32
CA THR A 299 14.56 -12.83 60.60
C THR A 299 15.52 -11.75 60.07
N PRO A 300 15.16 -11.02 58.99
CA PRO A 300 16.01 -9.97 58.48
C PRO A 300 15.87 -8.73 59.36
N LYS A 301 17.02 -8.22 59.82
CA LYS A 301 17.18 -6.94 60.50
C LYS A 301 16.61 -5.84 59.61
N VAL A 302 15.53 -5.22 60.09
CA VAL A 302 14.75 -4.17 59.41
C VAL A 302 15.65 -2.96 59.11
N ALA A 303 16.20 -2.93 57.90
CA ALA A 303 16.73 -1.72 57.30
C ALA A 303 15.53 -0.85 56.90
N ALA A 304 15.51 0.40 57.35
CA ALA A 304 14.44 1.35 57.10
C ALA A 304 14.12 1.44 55.60
N LYS A 305 12.89 1.07 55.24
CA LYS A 305 12.35 1.13 53.87
C LYS A 305 12.46 2.58 53.38
N PRO A 306 13.18 2.86 52.28
CA PRO A 306 13.24 4.22 51.74
C PRO A 306 11.82 4.71 51.43
N PRO A 307 11.53 6.00 51.65
CA PRO A 307 10.22 6.57 51.39
C PRO A 307 9.85 6.33 49.93
N VAL A 308 8.72 5.63 49.71
CA VAL A 308 8.13 5.42 48.39
C VAL A 308 7.68 6.78 47.87
N VAL A 309 8.52 7.41 47.05
CA VAL A 309 8.15 8.62 46.32
C VAL A 309 7.04 8.20 45.34
N PRO A 310 5.85 8.79 45.41
CA PRO A 310 4.77 8.47 44.49
C PRO A 310 5.25 8.67 43.05
N PRO A 311 5.01 7.71 42.14
CA PRO A 311 5.44 7.84 40.75
C PRO A 311 4.84 9.12 40.17
N ALA A 312 5.68 9.92 39.51
CA ALA A 312 5.24 11.13 38.85
C ALA A 312 4.10 10.77 37.86
N PRO A 313 3.05 11.61 37.76
CA PRO A 313 1.97 11.35 36.82
C PRO A 313 2.54 11.20 35.42
N ALA A 314 2.22 10.08 34.76
CA ALA A 314 2.65 9.83 33.39
C ALA A 314 2.18 10.98 32.50
N GLU A 315 3.09 11.51 31.69
CA GLU A 315 2.74 12.56 30.74
C GLU A 315 1.62 12.05 29.80
N PRO A 316 0.59 12.86 29.54
CA PRO A 316 -0.50 12.45 28.68
C PRO A 316 0.05 12.16 27.28
N VAL A 317 -0.19 10.94 26.79
CA VAL A 317 0.17 10.54 25.43
C VAL A 317 -0.66 11.39 24.46
N THR A 318 0.00 12.29 23.73
CA THR A 318 -0.65 13.12 22.70
C THR A 318 -0.69 12.38 21.38
N VAL A 319 -1.88 12.24 20.79
CA VAL A 319 -2.06 11.61 19.48
C VAL A 319 -1.78 12.64 18.37
N ASN A 320 -1.02 12.25 17.36
CA ASN A 320 -0.80 13.08 16.18
C ASN A 320 -2.06 13.07 15.29
N LEU A 321 -2.88 14.13 15.40
CA LEU A 321 -4.15 14.22 14.67
C LEU A 321 -3.98 14.27 13.15
N ALA A 322 -2.86 14.81 12.65
CA ALA A 322 -2.60 14.90 11.22
C ALA A 322 -2.36 13.51 10.60
N GLU A 323 -1.59 12.68 11.30
CA GLU A 323 -1.32 11.31 10.91
C GLU A 323 -2.57 10.43 10.99
N LEU A 324 -3.34 10.52 12.08
CA LEU A 324 -4.60 9.79 12.21
C LEU A 324 -5.59 10.16 11.09
N ASN A 325 -5.68 11.44 10.73
CA ASN A 325 -6.55 11.88 9.63
C ASN A 325 -6.06 11.36 8.27
N ALA A 326 -4.75 11.29 8.06
CA ALA A 326 -4.18 10.70 6.83
C ALA A 326 -4.52 9.20 6.75
N GLN A 327 -4.42 8.47 7.86
CA GLN A 327 -4.79 7.05 7.92
C GLN A 327 -6.28 6.82 7.66
N ILE A 328 -7.16 7.63 8.26
CA ILE A 328 -8.61 7.58 8.01
C ILE A 328 -8.93 7.83 6.54
N ARG A 329 -8.24 8.79 5.91
CA ARG A 329 -8.41 9.04 4.47
C ARG A 329 -7.96 7.87 3.62
N GLY A 330 -6.79 7.28 3.91
CA GLY A 330 -6.32 6.09 3.20
C GLY A 330 -7.30 4.92 3.33
N TYR A 331 -7.89 4.72 4.51
CA TYR A 331 -8.96 3.75 4.71
C TYR A 331 -10.20 4.05 3.87
N HIS A 332 -10.67 5.30 3.84
CA HIS A 332 -11.81 5.70 3.00
C HIS A 332 -11.53 5.55 1.51
N GLU A 333 -10.33 5.91 1.06
CA GLU A 333 -9.91 5.76 -0.34
C GLU A 333 -9.93 4.29 -0.77
N GLY A 334 -9.42 3.38 0.07
CA GLY A 334 -9.49 1.94 -0.21
C GLY A 334 -10.92 1.41 -0.34
N LEU A 335 -11.84 1.81 0.54
CA LEU A 335 -13.26 1.45 0.40
C LEU A 335 -13.89 2.02 -0.88
N ASN A 336 -13.61 3.28 -1.19
CA ASN A 336 -14.15 3.94 -2.37
C ASN A 336 -13.63 3.31 -3.67
N GLU A 337 -12.39 2.83 -3.70
CA GLU A 337 -11.81 2.12 -4.84
C GLU A 337 -12.53 0.80 -5.13
N ILE A 338 -12.82 0.02 -4.09
CA ILE A 338 -13.60 -1.22 -4.19
C ILE A 338 -15.02 -0.91 -4.66
N ASP A 339 -15.72 0.01 -3.99
CA ASP A 339 -17.08 0.44 -4.34
C ASP A 339 -17.15 0.90 -5.82
N ALA A 340 -16.22 1.75 -6.25
CA ALA A 340 -16.18 2.27 -7.60
C ALA A 340 -15.94 1.18 -8.64
N THR A 341 -15.08 0.21 -8.34
CA THR A 341 -14.77 -0.88 -9.28
C THR A 341 -15.97 -1.82 -9.45
N ILE A 342 -16.67 -2.15 -8.36
CA ILE A 342 -17.90 -2.97 -8.40
C ILE A 342 -18.98 -2.25 -9.19
N VAL A 343 -19.22 -0.96 -8.92
CA VAL A 343 -20.23 -0.18 -9.65
C VAL A 343 -19.89 -0.06 -11.14
N ALA A 344 -18.61 0.12 -11.49
CA ALA A 344 -18.17 0.28 -12.87
C ALA A 344 -18.22 -1.02 -13.69
N ARG A 345 -18.03 -2.18 -13.04
CA ARG A 345 -17.93 -3.51 -13.70
C ARG A 345 -19.03 -4.47 -13.26
N ARG A 346 -20.17 -3.96 -12.83
CA ARG A 346 -21.29 -4.76 -12.35
C ARG A 346 -21.74 -5.80 -13.38
N GLY A 347 -21.83 -7.06 -12.98
CA GLY A 347 -22.14 -8.22 -13.82
C GLY A 347 -21.00 -8.64 -14.76
N GLN A 348 -19.80 -8.08 -14.58
CA GLN A 348 -18.62 -8.40 -15.40
C GLN A 348 -17.41 -8.77 -14.54
N LEU A 349 -17.56 -8.77 -13.22
CA LEU A 349 -16.50 -9.19 -12.31
C LEU A 349 -16.36 -10.70 -12.36
N SER A 350 -15.12 -11.16 -12.39
CA SER A 350 -14.79 -12.57 -12.24
C SER A 350 -14.73 -12.96 -10.76
N GLU A 351 -14.97 -14.24 -10.45
CA GLU A 351 -14.81 -14.78 -9.09
C GLU A 351 -13.43 -14.45 -8.49
N GLY A 352 -12.36 -14.56 -9.30
CA GLY A 352 -11.00 -14.21 -8.86
C GLY A 352 -10.81 -12.72 -8.54
N GLU A 353 -11.57 -11.81 -9.17
CA GLU A 353 -11.58 -10.39 -8.78
C GLU A 353 -12.34 -10.18 -7.47
N ILE A 354 -13.45 -10.89 -7.26
CA ILE A 354 -14.17 -10.87 -5.98
C ILE A 354 -13.29 -11.37 -4.84
N ALA A 355 -12.58 -12.49 -5.02
CA ALA A 355 -11.66 -13.03 -4.03
C ALA A 355 -10.59 -12.00 -3.61
N ARG A 356 -10.06 -11.24 -4.57
CA ARG A 356 -9.13 -10.13 -4.29
C ARG A 356 -9.78 -9.01 -3.49
N PHE A 357 -11.03 -8.63 -3.79
CA PHE A 357 -11.75 -7.64 -2.99
C PHE A 357 -11.99 -8.12 -1.56
N VAL A 358 -12.29 -9.41 -1.35
CA VAL A 358 -12.43 -9.98 0.00
C VAL A 358 -11.12 -9.86 0.77
N GLU A 359 -9.97 -10.22 0.17
CA GLU A 359 -8.65 -10.07 0.82
C GLU A 359 -8.33 -8.59 1.14
N GLN A 360 -8.64 -7.66 0.22
CA GLN A 360 -8.48 -6.23 0.47
C GLN A 360 -9.40 -5.74 1.60
N LEU A 361 -10.63 -6.24 1.70
CA LEU A 361 -11.54 -5.90 2.78
C LEU A 361 -11.07 -6.43 4.14
N GLU A 362 -10.45 -7.62 4.19
CA GLU A 362 -9.82 -8.14 5.41
C GLU A 362 -8.69 -7.21 5.89
N GLN A 363 -7.84 -6.72 4.97
CA GLN A 363 -6.79 -5.75 5.29
C GLN A 363 -7.37 -4.42 5.78
N LEU A 364 -8.41 -3.91 5.11
CA LEU A 364 -9.09 -2.68 5.51
C LEU A 364 -9.83 -2.81 6.84
N ALA A 365 -10.36 -3.99 7.17
CA ALA A 365 -10.97 -4.27 8.47
C ALA A 365 -9.92 -4.17 9.59
N ALA A 366 -8.74 -4.79 9.43
CA ALA A 366 -7.65 -4.66 10.40
C ALA A 366 -7.20 -3.19 10.57
N HIS A 367 -7.10 -2.45 9.47
CA HIS A 367 -6.77 -1.02 9.52
C HIS A 367 -7.86 -0.19 10.23
N ARG A 368 -9.15 -0.51 10.00
CA ARG A 368 -10.28 0.12 10.69
C ARG A 368 -10.19 -0.08 12.20
N SER A 369 -9.95 -1.30 12.68
CA SER A 369 -9.85 -1.58 14.12
C SER A 369 -8.74 -0.76 14.78
N PHE A 370 -7.59 -0.61 14.11
CA PHE A 370 -6.52 0.28 14.56
C PHE A 370 -7.00 1.73 14.64
N VAL A 371 -7.49 2.28 13.53
CA VAL A 371 -7.95 3.68 13.43
C VAL A 371 -9.03 3.99 14.47
N ARG A 372 -9.96 3.07 14.68
CA ARG A 372 -11.06 3.19 15.64
C ARG A 372 -10.55 3.30 17.07
N LEU A 373 -9.58 2.47 17.46
CA LEU A 373 -8.97 2.52 18.79
C LEU A 373 -8.44 3.93 19.12
N TYR A 374 -7.74 4.56 18.17
CA TYR A 374 -7.23 5.92 18.35
C TYR A 374 -8.34 6.97 18.31
N TYR A 375 -9.29 6.85 17.38
CA TYR A 375 -10.43 7.76 17.26
C TYR A 375 -11.30 7.78 18.52
N ASP A 376 -11.52 6.61 19.14
CA ASP A 376 -12.28 6.49 20.37
C ASP A 376 -11.54 7.07 21.59
N GLY A 377 -10.21 7.06 21.57
CA GLY A 377 -9.38 7.75 22.55
C GLY A 377 -9.40 9.29 22.45
N LEU A 378 -9.86 9.85 21.32
CA LEU A 378 -9.89 11.30 21.13
C LEU A 378 -10.95 11.98 22.00
N SER A 379 -10.60 13.15 22.51
CA SER A 379 -11.54 14.06 23.15
C SER A 379 -12.61 14.57 22.17
N LYS A 380 -13.76 15.03 22.69
CA LYS A 380 -14.83 15.62 21.87
C LYS A 380 -14.37 16.81 21.03
N SER A 381 -13.38 17.56 21.50
CA SER A 381 -12.77 18.67 20.76
C SER A 381 -11.91 18.19 19.59
N GLU A 382 -11.11 17.15 19.78
CA GLU A 382 -10.21 16.62 18.75
C GLU A 382 -10.98 15.90 17.63
N ARG A 383 -12.04 15.18 17.98
CA ARG A 383 -12.93 14.52 16.99
C ARG A 383 -13.58 15.50 16.01
N ARG A 384 -13.61 16.81 16.29
CA ARG A 384 -14.11 17.82 15.33
C ARG A 384 -13.14 18.09 14.18
N PHE A 385 -11.87 17.74 14.35
CA PHE A 385 -10.81 17.98 13.38
C PHE A 385 -10.46 16.73 12.57
N VAL A 386 -11.04 15.59 12.91
CA VAL A 386 -10.76 14.28 12.32
C VAL A 386 -12.07 13.71 11.78
N ALA A 387 -12.06 13.19 10.56
CA ALA A 387 -13.25 12.55 10.00
C ALA A 387 -13.57 11.26 10.77
N ALA A 388 -14.86 10.93 10.90
CA ALA A 388 -15.24 9.65 11.48
C ALA A 388 -14.85 8.51 10.50
N PRO A 389 -14.29 7.39 11.00
CA PRO A 389 -14.08 6.20 10.17
C PRO A 389 -15.41 5.70 9.59
N ARG A 390 -15.43 5.34 8.30
CA ARG A 390 -16.63 4.79 7.64
C ARG A 390 -16.86 3.36 8.14
N ALA A 391 -18.11 2.88 8.07
CA ALA A 391 -18.40 1.47 8.35
C ALA A 391 -18.05 0.61 7.13
N LEU A 392 -17.54 -0.60 7.37
CA LEU A 392 -17.16 -1.56 6.32
C LEU A 392 -18.39 -2.25 5.70
N HIS A 393 -19.53 -2.29 6.42
CA HIS A 393 -20.69 -3.10 6.07
C HIS A 393 -21.26 -2.81 4.67
N GLU A 394 -21.29 -1.53 4.26
CA GLU A 394 -21.86 -1.12 2.97
C GLU A 394 -21.10 -1.75 1.80
N THR A 395 -19.77 -1.73 1.87
CA THR A 395 -18.91 -2.30 0.84
C THR A 395 -18.95 -3.84 0.88
N VAL A 396 -19.00 -4.46 2.06
CA VAL A 396 -19.17 -5.91 2.19
C VAL A 396 -20.48 -6.38 1.55
N GLU A 397 -21.58 -5.66 1.77
CA GLU A 397 -22.87 -5.97 1.16
C GLU A 397 -22.83 -5.83 -0.37
N LEU A 398 -22.10 -4.83 -0.90
CA LEU A 398 -21.91 -4.71 -2.35
C LEU A 398 -21.16 -5.91 -2.92
N VAL A 399 -20.07 -6.35 -2.27
CA VAL A 399 -19.31 -7.53 -2.69
C VAL A 399 -20.17 -8.80 -2.58
N ARG A 400 -20.93 -8.97 -1.50
CA ARG A 400 -21.84 -10.11 -1.31
C ARG A 400 -22.91 -10.17 -2.40
N ASN A 401 -23.51 -9.02 -2.76
CA ASN A 401 -24.51 -8.95 -3.82
C ASN A 401 -23.94 -9.33 -5.19
N GLU A 402 -22.69 -8.95 -5.46
CA GLU A 402 -22.02 -9.31 -6.71
C GLU A 402 -21.65 -10.80 -6.75
N LEU A 403 -21.14 -11.35 -5.65
CA LEU A 403 -20.87 -12.79 -5.52
C LEU A 403 -22.16 -13.61 -5.74
N ALA A 404 -23.28 -13.17 -5.13
CA ALA A 404 -24.57 -13.81 -5.34
C ALA A 404 -25.06 -13.71 -6.79
N ALA A 405 -24.71 -12.64 -7.52
CA ALA A 405 -25.04 -12.50 -8.93
C ALA A 405 -24.25 -13.47 -9.81
N ILE A 406 -22.94 -13.63 -9.55
CA ILE A 406 -22.10 -14.61 -10.25
C ILE A 406 -22.62 -16.02 -10.00
N ASN A 407 -22.91 -16.37 -8.75
CA ASN A 407 -23.41 -17.70 -8.41
C ASN A 407 -24.76 -17.99 -9.07
N ALA A 408 -25.65 -17.00 -9.18
CA ALA A 408 -26.92 -17.17 -9.87
C ALA A 408 -26.75 -17.42 -11.39
N GLU A 409 -25.71 -16.85 -12.01
CA GLU A 409 -25.37 -17.11 -13.42
C GLU A 409 -24.73 -18.50 -13.59
N GLU A 410 -23.96 -18.97 -12.60
CA GLU A 410 -23.30 -20.27 -12.62
C GLU A 410 -24.23 -21.43 -12.28
N GLU A 411 -25.22 -21.28 -11.39
CA GLU A 411 -26.21 -22.33 -11.10
C GLU A 411 -27.03 -22.73 -12.34
N ASP A 412 -27.28 -21.78 -13.25
CA ASP A 412 -27.89 -22.02 -14.56
C ASP A 412 -27.00 -22.89 -15.48
N PHE A 413 -25.69 -22.94 -15.20
CA PHE A 413 -24.70 -23.71 -15.95
C PHE A 413 -24.28 -25.02 -15.25
N LEU A 414 -24.20 -25.02 -13.92
CA LEU A 414 -23.60 -26.06 -13.06
C LEU A 414 -24.60 -27.03 -12.42
N THR A 415 -25.91 -26.88 -12.65
CA THR A 415 -26.83 -28.04 -12.56
C THR A 415 -26.39 -29.22 -13.45
N SER A 416 -25.38 -29.03 -14.32
CA SER A 416 -24.77 -30.11 -15.09
C SER A 416 -23.42 -30.68 -14.58
N LEU A 417 -22.66 -30.06 -13.66
CA LEU A 417 -21.30 -30.59 -13.35
C LEU A 417 -20.71 -30.09 -12.00
N GLU A 418 -21.28 -30.59 -10.91
CA GLU A 418 -20.75 -30.73 -9.54
C GLU A 418 -19.30 -30.24 -9.25
N GLY A 419 -19.18 -29.10 -8.57
CA GLY A 419 -17.92 -28.54 -8.05
C GLY A 419 -18.14 -27.45 -6.98
N ALA A 420 -18.59 -27.82 -5.77
CA ALA A 420 -19.11 -26.90 -4.74
C ALA A 420 -18.14 -26.51 -3.59
N ALA A 421 -16.82 -26.71 -3.72
CA ALA A 421 -15.92 -26.62 -2.56
C ALA A 421 -15.28 -25.24 -2.30
N GLU A 422 -15.08 -24.41 -3.33
CA GLU A 422 -14.40 -23.10 -3.19
C GLU A 422 -15.39 -21.96 -2.87
N GLU A 423 -16.63 -22.06 -3.36
CA GLU A 423 -17.72 -21.08 -3.14
C GLU A 423 -18.07 -20.86 -1.65
N ASP A 424 -17.98 -21.92 -0.85
CA ASP A 424 -18.26 -21.89 0.58
C ASP A 424 -17.22 -21.05 1.37
N GLU A 425 -15.99 -20.90 0.86
CA GLU A 425 -14.94 -20.19 1.57
C GLU A 425 -15.12 -18.67 1.50
N LEU A 426 -15.39 -18.12 0.31
CA LEU A 426 -15.58 -16.68 0.13
C LEU A 426 -16.79 -16.17 0.90
N THR A 427 -17.90 -16.90 0.84
CA THR A 427 -19.12 -16.58 1.59
C THR A 427 -18.85 -16.58 3.09
N ARG A 428 -18.13 -17.60 3.59
CA ARG A 428 -17.76 -17.69 5.00
C ARG A 428 -16.84 -16.54 5.46
N ARG A 429 -15.91 -16.11 4.61
CA ARG A 429 -15.03 -14.95 4.89
C ARG A 429 -15.84 -13.65 4.94
N LEU A 430 -16.74 -13.43 3.99
CA LEU A 430 -17.64 -12.27 4.01
C LEU A 430 -18.59 -12.27 5.23
N ASP A 431 -19.09 -13.43 5.64
CA ASP A 431 -19.87 -13.59 6.87
C ASP A 431 -19.05 -13.21 8.11
N ALA A 432 -17.79 -13.63 8.18
CA ALA A 432 -16.89 -13.26 9.26
C ALA A 432 -16.66 -11.74 9.30
N LEU A 433 -16.37 -11.11 8.15
CA LEU A 433 -16.20 -9.66 8.04
C LEU A 433 -17.47 -8.89 8.42
N THR A 434 -18.65 -9.38 8.03
CA THR A 434 -19.93 -8.77 8.42
C THR A 434 -20.10 -8.82 9.93
N LYS A 435 -19.86 -9.98 10.54
CA LYS A 435 -19.98 -10.18 11.98
C LYS A 435 -19.02 -9.28 12.76
N ASP A 436 -17.78 -9.17 12.31
CA ASP A 436 -16.78 -8.31 12.95
C ASP A 436 -17.19 -6.83 12.84
N ALA A 437 -17.69 -6.40 11.66
CA ALA A 437 -18.21 -5.05 11.48
C ALA A 437 -19.41 -4.74 12.41
N ASP A 438 -20.36 -5.67 12.54
CA ASP A 438 -21.55 -5.52 13.38
C ASP A 438 -21.22 -5.55 14.89
N GLN A 439 -20.26 -6.39 15.29
CA GLN A 439 -19.84 -6.48 16.69
C GLN A 439 -19.19 -5.18 17.14
N GLU A 440 -18.32 -4.60 16.30
CA GLU A 440 -17.71 -3.32 16.61
C GLU A 440 -18.77 -2.20 16.70
N ASP A 441 -19.75 -2.15 15.80
CA ASP A 441 -20.74 -1.07 15.80
C ASP A 441 -21.76 -1.17 16.97
N ASN A 442 -22.05 -2.38 17.46
CA ASN A 442 -22.90 -2.60 18.63
C ASN A 442 -22.19 -2.33 19.97
N GLU A 443 -20.86 -2.43 20.04
CA GLU A 443 -20.09 -2.13 21.26
C GLU A 443 -19.88 -0.62 21.48
N ALA A 444 -20.40 0.24 20.60
CA ALA A 444 -20.45 1.67 20.87
C ALA A 444 -21.12 1.88 22.24
N PRO A 445 -20.40 2.41 23.24
CA PRO A 445 -20.86 2.42 24.61
C PRO A 445 -22.18 3.17 24.61
N ALA A 446 -23.25 2.48 25.00
CA ALA A 446 -24.48 3.10 25.42
C ALA A 446 -24.08 4.05 26.55
N ALA A 447 -23.70 5.27 26.18
CA ALA A 447 -23.29 6.32 27.08
C ALA A 447 -24.54 6.61 27.89
N LYS A 448 -24.66 5.89 29.00
CA LYS A 448 -25.68 6.06 30.01
C LYS A 448 -25.64 7.54 30.32
N GLY A 449 -26.68 8.23 29.86
CA GLY A 449 -26.93 9.61 30.21
C GLY A 449 -27.26 9.63 31.69
N GLU A 450 -26.25 9.59 32.54
CA GLU A 450 -26.35 10.19 33.87
C GLU A 450 -26.22 11.69 33.66
N ARG A 451 -27.38 12.34 33.61
CA ARG A 451 -27.54 13.78 33.72
C ARG A 451 -27.50 14.21 35.17
#